data_AF-A0A227J4B7-F1
#
_entry.id   AF-A0A227J4B7-F1
#
_cell.length_a   1.000
_cell.length_b   1.000
_cell.length_c   1.000
_cell.angle_alpha   90.00
_cell.angle_beta   90.00
_cell.angle_gamma   90.00
#
_symmetry.space_group_name_H-M   'P 1'
#
loop_
_entity.id
_entity.type
_entity.pdbx_description
1 polymer ?
#
loop_
_entity_poly.entity_id
_entity_poly.type
_entity_poly.pdbx_seq_one_letter_code
_entity_poly.pdbx_strand_id
1 'polypeptide(L)'
;YAHGAKSAINKQVLPERQHATELGFTSDEQGDPRFHGGIQKALHIYPSEHYPIWQQELGERTIFQSAGGFGENISSEGVTESTICLKDKIRIGSTLLEVSQGRMPCWKLNVRF
;
A
#
# COMPACT_ATOMS: atom_id res chain seq x y z
N TYR A 1 4.49 -15.71 4.69
CA TYR A 1 5.92 -15.82 5.02
C TYR A 1 6.72 -15.71 3.73
N ALA A 2 7.83 -14.96 3.72
CA ALA A 2 8.75 -14.87 2.58
C ALA A 2 10.18 -15.06 3.11
N HIS A 3 10.93 -16.03 2.59
CA HIS A 3 12.27 -16.41 3.05
C HIS A 3 12.41 -16.52 4.59
N GLY A 4 11.46 -17.20 5.25
CA GLY A 4 11.49 -17.38 6.71
C GLY A 4 11.03 -16.18 7.55
N ALA A 5 10.72 -15.04 6.93
CA ALA A 5 10.17 -13.87 7.62
C ALA A 5 8.64 -13.77 7.48
N LYS A 6 7.95 -13.35 8.54
CA LYS A 6 6.54 -12.93 8.46
C LYS A 6 6.45 -11.72 7.53
N SER A 7 5.42 -11.70 6.68
CA SER A 7 5.17 -10.60 5.74
C SER A 7 3.69 -10.25 5.78
N ALA A 8 3.39 -8.98 6.03
CA ALA A 8 2.03 -8.42 6.02
C ALA A 8 1.65 -7.82 4.66
N ILE A 9 2.34 -8.25 3.59
CA ILE A 9 2.17 -7.72 2.24
C ILE A 9 0.86 -8.16 1.58
N ASN A 10 0.28 -9.29 2.01
CA ASN A 10 -0.99 -9.76 1.47
C ASN A 10 -2.15 -9.10 2.24
N LYS A 11 -2.45 -7.86 1.89
CA LYS A 11 -3.59 -7.16 2.49
C LYS A 11 -4.89 -7.61 1.83
N GLN A 12 -5.98 -7.53 2.59
CA GLN A 12 -7.32 -7.87 2.12
C GLN A 12 -8.18 -6.62 2.20
N VAL A 13 -9.11 -6.46 1.26
CA VAL A 13 -10.05 -5.34 1.29
C VAL A 13 -10.98 -5.51 2.49
N LEU A 14 -11.07 -4.45 3.29
CA LEU A 14 -11.96 -4.39 4.44
C LEU A 14 -13.15 -3.47 4.11
N PRO A 15 -14.41 -3.96 4.18
CA PRO A 15 -15.59 -3.15 3.86
C PRO A 15 -15.91 -2.08 4.93
N GLU A 16 -15.41 -2.26 6.14
CA GLU A 16 -15.66 -1.35 7.26
C GLU A 16 -14.69 -0.17 7.32
N ARG A 17 -15.12 0.90 7.99
CA ARG A 17 -14.27 2.07 8.24
C ARG A 17 -13.10 1.67 9.13
N GLN A 18 -11.90 2.03 8.70
CA GLN A 18 -10.67 1.80 9.45
C GLN A 18 -10.30 3.04 10.29
N HIS A 19 -9.79 2.82 11.50
CA HIS A 19 -9.27 3.89 12.36
C HIS A 19 -7.78 4.10 12.08
N ALA A 20 -7.41 5.32 11.69
CA ALA A 20 -6.02 5.71 11.44
C ALA A 20 -5.40 6.35 12.68
N THR A 21 -4.19 5.93 13.01
CA THR A 21 -3.30 6.54 14.00
C THR A 21 -2.08 7.12 13.30
N GLU A 22 -1.19 7.77 14.06
CA GLU A 22 0.09 8.26 13.53
C GLU A 22 1.01 7.15 12.99
N LEU A 23 0.76 5.89 13.35
CA LEU A 23 1.57 4.74 12.94
C LEU A 23 0.91 3.84 11.90
N GLY A 24 -0.34 4.14 11.51
CA GLY A 24 -1.12 3.37 10.54
C GLY A 24 -2.51 3.01 11.04
N PHE A 25 -3.21 2.13 10.31
CA PHE A 25 -4.52 1.62 10.75
C PHE A 25 -4.37 0.68 11.95
N THR A 26 -5.30 0.75 12.91
CA THR A 26 -5.25 -0.10 14.13
C THR A 26 -5.37 -1.59 13.87
N SER A 27 -6.00 -1.97 12.76
CA SER A 27 -6.18 -3.34 12.29
C SER A 27 -5.02 -3.83 11.40
N ASP A 28 -4.04 -2.96 11.10
CA ASP A 28 -2.97 -3.26 10.17
C ASP A 28 -1.71 -3.79 10.85
N GLU A 29 -0.96 -4.62 10.13
CA GLU A 29 0.35 -5.11 10.54
C GLU A 29 1.46 -4.60 9.60
N GLN A 30 2.61 -4.28 10.20
CA GLN A 30 3.86 -4.00 9.49
C GLN A 30 4.86 -5.12 9.78
N GLY A 31 5.21 -5.90 8.75
CA GLY A 31 5.99 -7.13 8.92
C GLY A 31 7.43 -6.95 9.47
N ASP A 32 8.04 -5.77 9.28
CA ASP A 32 9.27 -5.36 9.99
C ASP A 32 9.26 -3.84 10.21
N PRO A 33 8.81 -3.36 11.38
CA PRO A 33 8.66 -1.93 11.65
C PRO A 33 9.96 -1.13 11.58
N ARG A 34 11.12 -1.78 11.75
CA ARG A 34 12.43 -1.09 11.70
C ARG A 34 12.69 -0.50 10.31
N PHE A 35 12.22 -1.18 9.26
CA PHE A 35 12.42 -0.77 7.88
C PHE A 35 11.14 -0.29 7.20
N HIS A 36 9.99 -0.83 7.62
CA HIS A 36 8.69 -0.59 6.98
C HIS A 36 7.73 0.21 7.85
N GLY A 37 8.13 0.61 9.06
CA GLY A 37 7.29 1.38 9.97
C GLY A 37 7.77 2.80 10.21
N GLY A 38 7.14 3.42 11.20
CA GLY A 38 7.31 4.83 11.57
C GLY A 38 6.30 5.75 10.88
N ILE A 39 6.16 6.95 11.42
CA ILE A 39 5.14 7.95 10.98
C ILE A 39 5.22 8.27 9.48
N GLN A 40 6.43 8.27 8.92
CA GLN A 40 6.68 8.53 7.50
C GLN A 40 6.28 7.37 6.59
N LYS A 41 5.89 6.22 7.14
CA LYS A 41 5.46 4.99 6.43
C LYS A 41 4.17 4.43 7.02
N ALA A 42 3.38 5.27 7.70
CA ALA A 42 2.17 4.87 8.41
C ALA A 42 1.14 4.19 7.50
N LEU A 43 0.97 4.71 6.27
CA LEU A 43 0.05 4.18 5.27
C LEU A 43 0.74 4.15 3.90
N HIS A 44 0.49 3.08 3.15
CA HIS A 44 0.92 2.92 1.76
C HIS A 44 -0.29 3.10 0.83
N ILE A 45 -0.18 4.00 -0.13
CA ILE A 45 -1.16 4.22 -1.20
C ILE A 45 -0.63 3.67 -2.52
N TYR A 46 -1.50 3.04 -3.31
CA TYR A 46 -1.15 2.54 -4.64
C TYR A 46 -2.29 2.83 -5.65
N PRO A 47 -1.98 3.40 -6.82
CA PRO A 47 -2.98 3.65 -7.85
C PRO A 47 -3.52 2.35 -8.45
N SER A 48 -4.85 2.24 -8.51
CA SER A 48 -5.52 1.06 -9.07
C SER A 48 -5.31 0.92 -10.57
N GLU A 49 -5.02 2.03 -11.25
CA GLU A 49 -4.71 2.13 -12.68
C GLU A 49 -3.50 1.29 -13.08
N HIS A 50 -2.62 0.97 -12.13
CA HIS A 50 -1.45 0.13 -12.39
C HIS A 50 -1.80 -1.37 -12.49
N TYR A 51 -2.90 -1.83 -11.88
CA TYR A 51 -3.26 -3.25 -11.89
C TYR A 51 -3.48 -3.83 -13.31
N PRO A 52 -4.26 -3.18 -14.20
CA PRO A 52 -4.41 -3.64 -15.58
C PRO A 52 -3.08 -3.69 -16.35
N ILE A 53 -2.16 -2.77 -16.09
CA ILE A 53 -0.83 -2.75 -16.72
C ILE A 53 -0.05 -4.01 -16.30
N TRP A 54 -0.04 -4.34 -15.01
CA TRP A 54 0.62 -5.54 -14.52
C TRP A 54 -0.05 -6.84 -15.02
N GLN A 55 -1.37 -6.87 -15.20
CA GLN A 55 -2.05 -8.00 -15.84
C GLN A 55 -1.58 -8.22 -17.28
N GLN A 56 -1.38 -7.12 -18.03
CA GLN A 56 -0.87 -7.19 -19.40
C GLN A 56 0.59 -7.65 -19.45
N GLU A 57 1.44 -7.16 -18.54
CA GLU A 57 2.87 -7.47 -18.54
C GLU A 57 3.20 -8.86 -17.96
N LEU A 58 2.48 -9.30 -16.92
CA LEU A 58 2.83 -10.48 -16.12
C LEU A 58 1.79 -11.61 -16.21
N GLY A 59 0.76 -11.42 -17.05
CA GLY A 59 -0.34 -12.35 -17.28
C GLY A 59 -1.46 -12.25 -16.24
N GLU A 60 -2.55 -12.97 -16.51
CA GLU A 60 -3.69 -13.05 -15.60
C GLU A 60 -3.31 -13.80 -14.32
N ARG A 61 -3.16 -13.05 -13.23
CA ARG A 61 -2.89 -13.59 -11.89
C ARG A 61 -3.91 -13.04 -10.92
N THR A 62 -4.36 -13.87 -9.97
CA THR A 62 -5.36 -13.50 -8.95
C THR A 62 -4.95 -12.28 -8.12
N ILE A 63 -3.64 -12.09 -7.92
CA ILE A 63 -3.07 -10.93 -7.21
C ILE A 63 -3.39 -9.59 -7.87
N PHE A 64 -3.65 -9.56 -9.18
CA PHE A 64 -3.99 -8.34 -9.87
C PHE A 64 -5.50 -8.10 -9.99
N GLN A 65 -6.33 -9.00 -9.47
CA GLN A 65 -7.80 -8.92 -9.57
C GLN A 65 -8.42 -8.11 -8.42
N SER A 66 -7.64 -7.71 -7.41
CA SER A 66 -8.11 -6.93 -6.26
C SER A 66 -7.00 -6.07 -5.68
N ALA A 67 -7.39 -4.99 -5.01
CA ALA A 67 -6.49 -4.18 -4.21
C ALA A 67 -5.87 -4.97 -3.05
N GLY A 68 -4.67 -4.56 -2.62
CA GLY A 68 -3.84 -5.21 -1.62
C GLY A 68 -2.73 -6.09 -2.23
N GLY A 69 -2.67 -6.20 -3.55
CA GLY A 69 -1.65 -6.97 -4.28
C GLY A 69 -0.23 -6.48 -4.01
N PHE A 70 -0.05 -5.17 -3.84
CA PHE A 70 1.26 -4.52 -3.60
C PHE A 70 1.51 -4.20 -2.12
N GLY A 71 0.61 -4.63 -1.23
CA GLY A 71 0.63 -4.38 0.21
C GLY A 71 0.20 -2.97 0.59
N GLU A 72 -0.56 -2.30 -0.27
CA GLU A 72 -1.16 -0.99 -0.01
C GLU A 72 -2.28 -1.06 1.00
N ASN A 73 -2.33 -0.04 1.87
CA ASN A 73 -3.42 0.19 2.80
C ASN A 73 -4.58 0.94 2.11
N ILE A 74 -4.26 1.75 1.10
CA ILE A 74 -5.21 2.59 0.37
C ILE A 74 -5.00 2.33 -1.12
N SER A 75 -6.06 1.95 -1.82
CA SER A 75 -6.08 1.94 -3.28
C SER A 75 -6.73 3.24 -3.76
N SER A 76 -6.10 3.93 -4.71
CA SER A 76 -6.64 5.16 -5.29
C SER A 76 -7.10 4.98 -6.73
N GLU A 77 -7.95 5.90 -7.18
CA GLU A 77 -8.32 6.12 -8.57
C GLU A 77 -8.26 7.63 -8.82
N GLY A 78 -7.69 8.05 -9.95
CA GLY A 78 -7.43 9.44 -10.32
C GLY A 78 -6.25 10.11 -9.59
N VAL A 79 -5.70 9.45 -8.56
CA VAL A 79 -4.52 9.92 -7.83
C VAL A 79 -3.36 8.98 -8.12
N THR A 80 -2.42 9.47 -8.93
CA THR A 80 -1.25 8.75 -9.44
C THR A 80 0.02 9.54 -9.14
N GLU A 81 1.18 8.95 -9.42
CA GLU A 81 2.49 9.58 -9.24
C GLU A 81 2.67 10.86 -10.09
N SER A 82 1.86 11.07 -11.14
CA SER A 82 1.90 12.30 -11.94
C SER A 82 1.06 13.44 -11.37
N THR A 83 0.12 13.13 -10.47
CA THR A 83 -0.81 14.12 -9.89
C THR A 83 -0.54 14.41 -8.41
N ILE A 84 0.25 13.58 -7.73
CA ILE A 84 0.60 13.73 -6.32
C ILE A 84 2.05 14.19 -6.13
N CYS A 85 2.26 15.17 -5.26
CA CYS A 85 3.58 15.71 -4.92
C CYS A 85 3.98 15.38 -3.48
N LEU A 86 5.29 15.41 -3.21
CA LEU A 86 5.79 15.40 -1.82
C LEU A 86 5.19 16.57 -1.04
N LYS A 87 4.79 16.29 0.21
CA LYS A 87 4.12 17.23 1.14
C LYS A 87 2.70 17.63 0.76
N ASP A 88 2.12 17.05 -0.28
CA ASP A 88 0.68 17.21 -0.52
C ASP A 88 -0.10 16.67 0.67
N LYS A 89 -1.18 17.38 1.01
CA LYS A 89 -2.07 17.03 2.11
C LYS A 89 -3.39 16.48 1.58
N ILE A 90 -3.68 15.24 1.91
CA ILE A 90 -4.87 14.54 1.45
C ILE A 90 -5.80 14.30 2.64
N ARG A 91 -7.04 14.77 2.54
CA ARG A 91 -8.06 14.51 3.55
C ARG A 91 -8.91 13.32 3.13
N ILE A 92 -8.98 12.32 4.01
CA ILE A 92 -9.84 11.14 3.84
C ILE A 92 -10.70 11.02 5.10
N GLY A 93 -12.00 11.32 4.97
CA GLY A 93 -12.89 11.43 6.13
C GLY A 93 -12.37 12.46 7.14
N SER A 94 -12.20 12.04 8.39
CA SER A 94 -11.66 12.89 9.47
C SER A 94 -10.12 12.96 9.51
N THR A 95 -9.43 12.12 8.73
CA THR A 95 -7.97 12.00 8.76
C THR A 95 -7.33 12.95 7.73
N LEU A 96 -6.27 13.64 8.14
CA LEU A 96 -5.41 14.40 7.25
C LEU A 96 -4.07 13.69 7.12
N LEU A 97 -3.70 13.33 5.90
CA LEU A 97 -2.45 12.65 5.56
C LEU A 97 -1.54 13.62 4.82
N GLU A 98 -0.23 13.42 4.93
CA GLU A 98 0.78 14.14 4.16
C GLU A 98 1.67 13.14 3.42
N VAL A 99 1.98 13.45 2.15
CA VAL A 99 2.85 12.59 1.32
C VAL A 99 4.29 12.72 1.78
N SER A 100 4.82 11.62 2.33
CA SER A 100 6.15 11.57 2.94
C SER A 100 7.27 11.21 1.98
N GLN A 101 7.06 10.18 1.15
CA GLN A 101 8.07 9.60 0.27
C GLN A 101 7.43 8.74 -0.82
N GLY A 102 8.13 8.56 -1.94
CA GLY A 102 7.80 7.50 -2.90
C GLY A 102 8.07 6.11 -2.34
N ARG A 103 7.27 5.11 -2.72
CA ARG A 103 7.49 3.74 -2.27
C ARG A 103 8.67 3.13 -3.04
N MET A 104 9.69 2.67 -2.31
CA MET A 104 10.77 1.88 -2.89
C MET A 104 10.38 0.39 -2.98
N PRO A 105 10.57 -0.27 -4.13
CA PRO A 105 10.34 -1.71 -4.26
C PRO A 105 11.27 -2.48 -3.32
N CYS A 106 10.78 -3.60 -2.80
CA CYS A 106 11.51 -4.47 -1.88
C CYS A 106 11.46 -5.90 -2.42
N TRP A 107 12.49 -6.71 -2.13
CA TRP A 107 12.59 -8.11 -2.53
C TRP A 107 11.35 -8.96 -2.20
N LYS A 108 10.56 -8.57 -1.19
CA LYS A 108 9.29 -9.24 -0.85
C LYS A 108 8.27 -9.21 -2.01
N LEU A 109 8.34 -8.23 -2.91
CA LEU A 109 7.55 -8.21 -4.15
C LEU A 109 7.99 -9.32 -5.11
N ASN A 110 9.30 -9.51 -5.29
CA ASN A 110 9.87 -10.54 -6.17
C ASN A 110 9.60 -11.98 -5.69
N VAL A 111 9.25 -12.16 -4.42
CA VAL A 111 8.81 -13.47 -3.88
C VAL A 111 7.31 -13.68 -4.09
N ARG A 112 6.57 -12.59 -4.30
CA ARG A 112 5.11 -12.58 -4.40
C ARG A 112 4.62 -12.63 -5.85
N PHE A 113 5.36 -12.04 -6.78
CA PHE A 113 5.18 -12.14 -8.24
C PHE A 113 6.25 -13.05 -8.83
#